data_AF-A0A4Y2H2R0-F1
#
_entry.id   AF-A0A4Y2H2R0-F1
#
_cell.length_a   1.000
_cell.length_b   1.000
_cell.length_c   1.000
_cell.angle_alpha   90.00
_cell.angle_beta   90.00
_cell.angle_gamma   90.00
#
_symmetry.space_group_name_H-M   'P 1'
#
loop_
_entity.id
_entity.type
_entity.pdbx_description
1 polymer ?
#
loop_
_entity_poly.entity_id
_entity_poly.type
_entity_poly.pdbx_seq_one_letter_code
_entity_poly.pdbx_strand_id
1 'polypeptide(L)'
;MQDIPEIFNNPKSTYTDIERAGERFIFALYSNTKKEESSLNKMRYDCFNRLVGQANSALLLSKLPPTTEAAHRHCRTLHQVQT
;
A
#
# COMPACT_ATOMS: atom_id res chain seq x y z
N MET A 1 -2.02 9.97 -8.92
CA MET A 1 -3.11 9.56 -8.00
C MET A 1 -4.46 9.64 -8.69
N GLN A 2 -4.75 10.64 -9.54
CA GLN A 2 -6.02 10.72 -10.30
C GLN A 2 -6.23 9.54 -11.26
N ASP A 3 -5.15 8.94 -11.74
CA ASP A 3 -5.10 7.77 -12.63
C ASP A 3 -5.42 6.43 -11.93
N ILE A 4 -5.25 6.35 -10.61
CA ILE A 4 -5.37 5.08 -9.87
C ILE A 4 -6.82 4.54 -9.88
N PRO A 5 -7.86 5.36 -9.61
CA PRO A 5 -9.24 4.91 -9.75
C PRO A 5 -9.59 4.45 -11.16
N GLU A 6 -9.02 5.08 -12.19
CA GLU A 6 -9.26 4.69 -13.59
C GLU A 6 -8.68 3.29 -13.88
N ILE A 7 -7.47 3.01 -13.39
CA ILE A 7 -6.85 1.69 -13.48
C ILE A 7 -7.68 0.62 -12.74
N PHE A 8 -8.13 0.91 -11.53
CA PHE A 8 -8.94 -0.05 -10.77
C PHE A 8 -10.36 -0.25 -11.30
N ASN A 9 -10.90 0.68 -12.09
CA ASN A 9 -12.25 0.53 -12.65
C ASN A 9 -12.24 0.08 -14.11
N ASN A 10 -11.06 -0.17 -14.69
CA ASN A 10 -10.92 -0.60 -16.07
C ASN A 10 -10.78 -2.13 -16.15
N PRO A 11 -11.77 -2.87 -16.69
CA PRO A 11 -11.69 -4.33 -16.84
C PRO A 11 -10.54 -4.80 -17.76
N LYS A 12 -9.98 -3.89 -18.57
CA LYS A 12 -8.83 -4.17 -19.44
C LYS A 12 -7.49 -3.97 -18.74
N SER A 13 -7.48 -3.48 -17.51
CA SER A 13 -6.24 -3.31 -16.76
C SER A 13 -5.62 -4.66 -16.45
N THR A 14 -4.34 -4.78 -16.73
CA THR A 14 -3.59 -6.00 -16.44
C THR A 14 -3.34 -6.11 -14.94
N TYR A 15 -3.03 -7.32 -14.48
CA TYR A 15 -2.60 -7.53 -13.10
C TYR A 15 -1.43 -6.60 -12.72
N THR A 16 -0.47 -6.40 -13.62
CA THR A 16 0.69 -5.52 -13.37
C THR A 16 0.29 -4.05 -13.23
N ASP A 17 -0.72 -3.58 -13.99
CA ASP A 17 -1.23 -2.21 -13.85
C ASP A 17 -1.86 -2.01 -12.46
N ILE A 18 -2.69 -2.98 -12.05
CA ILE A 18 -3.38 -2.99 -10.75
C ILE A 18 -2.37 -3.08 -9.60
N GLU A 19 -1.35 -3.95 -9.71
CA GLU A 19 -0.28 -4.11 -8.72
C GLU A 19 0.50 -2.80 -8.53
N ARG A 20 0.95 -2.18 -9.62
CA ARG A 20 1.67 -0.90 -9.57
C ARG A 20 0.81 0.25 -9.04
N ALA A 21 -0.46 0.33 -9.44
CA ALA A 21 -1.39 1.33 -8.94
C ALA A 21 -1.68 1.13 -7.44
N GLY A 22 -1.84 -0.12 -7.01
CA GLY A 22 -2.05 -0.51 -5.61
C GLY A 22 -0.85 -0.18 -4.73
N GLU A 23 0.36 -0.49 -5.18
CA GLU A 23 1.57 -0.15 -4.44
C GLU A 23 1.74 1.37 -4.31
N ARG A 24 1.55 2.12 -5.40
CA ARG A 24 1.56 3.61 -5.38
C ARG A 24 0.52 4.18 -4.43
N PHE A 25 -0.68 3.59 -4.40
CA PHE A 25 -1.75 4.01 -3.50
C PHE A 25 -1.38 3.77 -2.03
N ILE A 26 -0.85 2.59 -1.71
CA ILE A 26 -0.43 2.23 -0.35
C ILE A 26 0.72 3.14 0.10
N PHE A 27 1.72 3.40 -0.76
CA PHE A 27 2.76 4.37 -0.45
C PHE A 27 2.14 5.75 -0.17
N ALA A 28 1.29 6.29 -1.04
CA ALA A 28 0.68 7.59 -0.78
C ALA A 28 -0.15 7.65 0.51
N LEU A 29 -0.80 6.54 0.91
CA LEU A 29 -1.62 6.46 2.12
C LEU A 29 -0.80 6.45 3.42
N TYR A 30 0.36 5.79 3.42
CA TYR A 30 1.19 5.58 4.61
C TYR A 30 2.49 6.39 4.65
N SER A 31 2.93 6.92 3.50
CA SER A 31 4.11 7.78 3.43
C SER A 31 3.84 9.09 4.13
N ASN A 32 4.63 9.35 5.17
CA ASN A 32 4.68 10.64 5.85
C ASN A 32 5.91 11.46 5.43
N THR A 33 6.71 10.92 4.50
CA THR A 33 7.96 11.49 4.02
C THR A 33 7.92 11.66 2.50
N LYS A 34 8.61 12.67 1.97
CA LYS A 34 8.74 12.94 0.52
C LYS A 34 9.69 11.97 -0.20
N LYS A 35 10.16 10.92 0.47
CA LYS A 35 11.05 9.92 -0.15
C LYS A 35 10.19 8.79 -0.70
N GLU A 36 10.43 8.45 -1.96
CA GLU A 36 9.95 7.18 -2.51
C GLU A 36 10.63 6.05 -1.72
N GLU A 37 9.85 5.33 -0.93
CA GLU A 37 10.31 4.10 -0.29
C GLU A 37 10.43 3.01 -1.35
N SER A 38 11.50 2.22 -1.27
CA SER A 38 11.80 1.20 -2.28
C SER A 38 11.02 -0.10 -2.07
N SER A 39 10.40 -0.29 -0.91
CA SER A 39 9.56 -1.47 -0.63
C SER A 39 8.53 -1.21 0.49
N LEU A 40 7.36 -1.83 0.37
CA LEU A 40 6.30 -1.77 1.39
C LEU A 40 6.77 -2.32 2.75
N ASN A 41 7.59 -3.36 2.76
CA ASN A 41 8.11 -3.94 4.00
C ASN A 41 9.06 -2.99 4.74
N LYS A 42 9.90 -2.24 4.02
CA LYS A 42 10.74 -1.20 4.62
C LYS A 42 9.91 -0.07 5.20
N MET A 43 8.93 0.43 4.44
CA MET A 43 7.98 1.43 4.95
C MET A 43 7.22 0.93 6.19
N ARG A 44 6.84 -0.36 6.23
CA ARG A 44 6.20 -0.97 7.39
C ARG A 44 7.09 -0.97 8.63
N TYR A 45 8.37 -1.30 8.46
CA TYR A 45 9.37 -1.26 9.52
C TYR A 45 9.59 0.16 10.05
N ASP A 46 9.75 1.14 9.16
CA ASP A 46 9.95 2.54 9.54
C ASP A 46 8.71 3.12 10.25
N CYS A 47 7.51 2.76 9.78
CA CYS A 47 6.27 3.13 10.45
C CYS A 47 6.19 2.52 11.86
N PHE A 48 6.58 1.26 12.03
CA PHE A 48 6.62 0.59 13.32
C PHE A 48 7.56 1.30 14.31
N ASN A 49 8.81 1.55 13.92
CA ASN A 49 9.79 2.22 14.78
C ASN A 49 9.31 3.62 15.20
N ARG A 50 8.68 4.34 14.27
CA ARG A 50 8.08 5.64 14.58
C ARG A 50 6.96 5.51 15.60
N LEU A 51 6.06 4.53 15.45
CA LEU A 51 4.93 4.32 16.37
C LEU A 51 5.41 3.93 17.77
N VAL A 52 6.43 3.07 17.87
CA VAL A 52 7.03 2.68 19.15
C VAL A 52 7.69 3.88 19.85
N GLY A 53 8.26 4.81 19.10
CA GLY A 53 8.87 6.03 19.65
C GLY A 53 7.88 7.12 20.10
N GLN A 54 6.57 6.95 19.90
CA GLN A 54 5.56 7.93 20.33
C GLN A 54 5.24 7.79 21.82
N ALA A 55 5.04 8.92 22.51
CA ALA A 55 4.83 9.00 23.96
C ALA A 55 3.57 8.27 24.48
N ASN A 56 2.67 7.80 23.59
CA ASN A 56 1.54 6.94 23.91
C ASN A 56 1.85 5.51 23.46
N SER A 57 2.19 4.66 24.43
CA SER A 57 2.74 3.29 24.30
C SER A 57 1.79 2.24 23.70
N ALA A 58 0.54 2.60 23.38
CA ALA A 58 -0.39 1.69 22.72
C ALA A 58 -0.09 1.62 21.22
N LEU A 59 0.63 0.57 20.81
CA LEU A 59 0.95 0.35 19.41
C LEU A 59 -0.31 -0.05 18.63
N LEU A 60 -0.88 0.92 17.90
CA LEU A 60 -2.01 0.69 17.01
C LEU A 60 -1.52 -0.01 15.74
N LEU A 61 -1.63 -1.34 15.71
CA LEU A 61 -1.26 -2.18 14.55
C LEU A 61 -1.99 -1.75 13.27
N SER A 62 -3.18 -1.17 13.37
CA SER A 62 -3.94 -0.63 12.25
C SER A 62 -3.25 0.54 11.53
N LYS A 63 -2.26 1.19 12.14
CA LYS A 63 -1.46 2.26 11.53
C LYS A 63 -0.28 1.75 10.71
N LEU A 64 -0.03 0.43 10.73
CA LEU A 64 1.04 -0.16 9.93
C LEU A 64 0.55 -0.41 8.49
N PRO A 65 1.34 -0.05 7.46
CA PRO A 65 1.02 -0.43 6.09
C PRO A 65 1.01 -1.96 5.94
N PRO A 66 0.27 -2.52 4.97
CA PRO A 66 0.29 -3.95 4.69
C PRO A 66 1.70 -4.45 4.34
N THR A 67 1.93 -5.75 4.47
CA THR A 67 3.13 -6.38 3.89
C THR A 67 3.00 -6.43 2.37
N THR A 68 4.14 -6.54 1.67
CA THR A 68 4.16 -6.70 0.20
C THR A 68 3.22 -7.82 -0.27
N GLU A 69 3.28 -8.99 0.38
CA GLU A 69 2.43 -10.12 -0.01
C GLU A 69 0.94 -9.91 0.27
N ALA A 70 0.59 -9.21 1.36
CA ALA A 70 -0.79 -8.87 1.62
C ALA A 70 -1.34 -7.89 0.57
N ALA A 71 -0.52 -6.91 0.16
CA ALA A 71 -0.86 -5.97 -0.90
C ALA A 71 -1.06 -6.69 -2.25
N HIS A 72 -0.15 -7.59 -2.63
CA HIS A 72 -0.26 -8.35 -3.88
C HIS A 72 -1.49 -9.26 -3.90
N ARG A 73 -1.79 -9.96 -2.80
CA ARG A 73 -3.01 -10.78 -2.70
C ARG A 73 -4.29 -9.95 -2.88
N HIS A 74 -4.31 -8.75 -2.29
CA HIS A 74 -5.44 -7.84 -2.47
C HIS A 74 -5.57 -7.38 -3.92
N CYS A 75 -4.47 -6.96 -4.56
CA CYS A 75 -4.45 -6.56 -5.96
C CYS A 75 -4.90 -7.70 -6.90
N ARG A 76 -4.47 -8.93 -6.62
CA ARG A 76 -4.93 -10.12 -7.36
C ARG A 76 -6.44 -10.30 -7.24
N THR A 77 -7.00 -10.13 -6.05
CA THR A 77 -8.44 -10.27 -5.82
C THR A 77 -9.21 -9.21 -6.60
N LEU A 78 -8.73 -7.96 -6.63
CA LEU A 78 -9.34 -6.89 -7.43
C LEU A 78 -9.36 -7.23 -8.91
N HIS A 79 -8.23 -7.71 -9.45
CA HIS A 79 -8.16 -8.13 -10.86
C HIS A 79 -9.15 -9.26 -11.19
N GLN A 80 -9.24 -10.27 -10.33
CA GLN A 80 -10.14 -11.40 -10.52
C GLN A 80 -11.63 -11.03 -10.49
N VAL A 81 -12.03 -10.02 -9.70
CA VAL A 81 -13.43 -9.56 -9.62
C VAL A 81 -13.81 -8.71 -10.84
N GLN A 82 -12.82 -8.16 -11.55
CA GLN A 82 -13.03 -7.37 -12.76
C GLN A 82 -13.11 -8.21 -14.05
N THR A 83 -12.72 -9.50 -13.98
CA THR A 83 -12.70 -10.44 -15.11
C THR A 83 -13.96 -11.30 -15.14
#